data_AF-A0A962HXD2-F1
#
_entry.id   AF-A0A962HXD2-F1
#
_cell.length_a   1.000
_cell.length_b   1.000
_cell.length_c   1.000
_cell.angle_alpha   90.00
_cell.angle_beta   90.00
_cell.angle_gamma   90.00
#
_symmetry.space_group_name_H-M   'P 1'
#
loop_
_entity.id
_entity.type
_entity.pdbx_description
1 polymer ?
#
loop_
_entity_poly.entity_id
_entity_poly.type
_entity_poly.pdbx_seq_one_letter_code
_entity_poly.pdbx_strand_id
1 'polypeptide(L)' 'RRAELMATMLALNPSVPLSSFGIVGGHYVLFGALSPDSSDDDLALELATLSDNGVDAGLTFAEFLE' A
#
# COMPACT_ATOMS: atom_id res chain seq x y z
N ARG A 1 -6.20 -13.67 13.63
CA ARG A 1 -5.57 -12.38 13.25
C ARG A 1 -4.73 -12.45 11.96
N ARG A 2 -3.71 -13.30 11.78
CA ARG A 2 -2.93 -13.32 10.51
C ARG A 2 -3.78 -13.50 9.24
N ALA A 3 -4.71 -14.45 9.23
CA ALA A 3 -5.58 -14.68 8.08
C ALA A 3 -6.53 -13.51 7.83
N GLU A 4 -7.04 -12.88 8.90
CA GLU A 4 -7.86 -11.66 8.81
C GLU A 4 -7.06 -10.49 8.24
N LEU A 5 -5.82 -10.27 8.70
CA LEU A 5 -4.92 -9.25 8.15
C LEU A 5 -4.76 -9.40 6.63
N MET A 6 -4.52 -10.62 6.14
CA MET A 6 -4.40 -10.87 4.70
C MET A 6 -5.71 -10.62 3.95
N ALA A 7 -6.85 -11.03 4.53
CA ALA A 7 -8.16 -10.80 3.94
C ALA A 7 -8.45 -9.29 3.86
N THR A 8 -8.11 -8.53 4.90
CA THR A 8 -8.23 -7.07 4.93
C THR A 8 -7.33 -6.43 3.88
N MET A 9 -6.05 -6.82 3.79
CA MET A 9 -5.13 -6.33 2.73
C MET A 9 -5.70 -6.57 1.33
N LEU A 10 -6.25 -7.77 1.07
CA LEU A 10 -6.85 -8.10 -0.22
C LEU A 10 -8.11 -7.25 -0.50
N ALA A 11 -8.95 -7.03 0.50
CA ALA A 11 -10.17 -6.25 0.37
C ALA A 11 -9.91 -4.76 0.17
N LEU A 12 -8.77 -4.24 0.65
CA LEU A 12 -8.40 -2.83 0.50
C LEU A 12 -7.81 -2.50 -0.88
N ASN A 13 -7.21 -3.46 -1.58
CA ASN A 13 -6.56 -3.23 -2.89
C ASN A 13 -7.40 -2.42 -3.91
N PRO A 14 -8.71 -2.67 -4.09
CA PRO A 14 -9.51 -1.88 -5.04
C PRO A 14 -9.71 -0.41 -4.63
N SER A 15 -9.53 -0.10 -3.34
CA SER A 15 -9.90 1.17 -2.73
C SER A 15 -8.69 2.06 -2.43
N VAL A 16 -7.49 1.49 -2.36
CA VAL A 16 -6.27 2.25 -2.10
C VAL A 16 -5.79 2.90 -3.40
N PRO A 17 -5.78 4.24 -3.50
CA PRO A 17 -5.43 4.92 -4.74
C PRO A 17 -3.94 4.80 -5.03
N LEU A 18 -3.58 4.57 -6.30
CA LEU A 18 -2.19 4.58 -6.78
C LEU A 18 -1.25 3.58 -6.07
N SER A 19 -1.78 2.64 -5.30
CA SER A 19 -0.98 1.59 -4.69
C SER A 19 -1.74 0.30 -4.45
N SER A 20 -1.00 -0.78 -4.17
CA SER A 20 -1.55 -2.11 -3.90
C SER A 20 -0.68 -2.86 -2.90
N PHE A 21 -1.31 -3.73 -2.12
CA PHE A 21 -0.66 -4.67 -1.22
C PHE A 21 -0.21 -5.91 -1.96
N GLY A 22 0.98 -6.40 -1.62
CA GLY A 22 1.56 -7.62 -2.17
C GLY A 22 2.56 -8.28 -1.23
N ILE A 23 3.29 -9.27 -1.75
CA ILE A 23 4.34 -9.98 -1.02
C ILE A 23 5.61 -10.00 -1.88
N VAL A 24 6.73 -9.56 -1.29
CA VAL A 24 8.07 -9.63 -1.89
C VAL A 24 9.03 -10.18 -0.86
N GLY A 25 9.77 -11.25 -1.21
CA GLY A 25 10.77 -11.84 -0.31
C GLY A 25 10.22 -12.31 1.05
N GLY A 26 8.93 -12.66 1.14
CA GLY A 26 8.28 -13.05 2.39
C GLY A 26 7.79 -11.89 3.26
N HIS A 27 7.95 -10.64 2.81
CA HIS A 27 7.45 -9.44 3.48
C HIS A 27 6.21 -8.90 2.77
N TYR A 28 5.24 -8.43 3.55
CA TYR A 28 4.12 -7.66 3.02
C TYR A 28 4.62 -6.28 2.61
N VAL A 29 4.21 -5.85 1.42
CA VAL A 29 4.60 -4.56 0.85
C VAL A 29 3.36 -3.81 0.38
N LEU A 30 3.39 -2.49 0.50
CA LEU A 30 2.52 -1.58 -0.22
C LEU A 30 3.37 -0.92 -1.30
N PHE A 31 2.94 -1.00 -2.55
CA PHE A 31 3.72 -0.51 -3.68
C PHE A 31 2.82 0.22 -4.68
N GLY A 32 3.35 1.28 -5.28
CA GLY A 32 2.76 1.95 -6.44
C GLY A 32 3.39 1.49 -7.75
N ALA A 33 2.92 2.04 -8.87
CA ALA A 33 3.49 1.81 -10.19
C ALA A 33 3.55 3.14 -10.94
N LEU A 34 4.72 3.46 -11.51
CA LEU A 34 4.96 4.70 -12.24
C LEU A 34 5.44 4.39 -13.66
N SER A 35 5.00 5.19 -14.63
CA SER A 35 5.51 5.10 -16.00
C SER A 35 6.97 5.57 -16.07
N PRO A 36 7.83 4.97 -16.90
CA PRO A 36 9.16 5.52 -17.19
C PRO A 36 9.12 6.93 -17.79
N ASP A 37 7.99 7.31 -18.40
CA ASP A 37 7.78 8.61 -19.04
C ASP A 37 7.07 9.63 -18.11
N SER A 38 6.86 9.29 -16.84
CA SER A 38 6.21 10.17 -15.87
C SER A 38 7.03 11.44 -15.61
N SER A 39 6.33 12.54 -15.40
CA SER A 39 6.95 13.81 -15.04
C SER A 39 7.39 13.85 -13.57
N ASP A 40 8.20 14.84 -13.22
CA ASP A 40 8.58 15.08 -11.81
C ASP A 40 7.36 15.35 -10.91
N ASP A 41 6.32 16.00 -11.45
CA ASP A 41 5.07 16.26 -10.74
C ASP A 41 4.28 14.96 -10.49
N ASP A 42 4.23 14.05 -11.47
CA ASP A 42 3.60 12.73 -11.31
C ASP A 42 4.36 11.92 -10.24
N LEU A 43 5.69 11.94 -10.27
CA LEU A 43 6.52 11.27 -9.27
C LEU A 43 6.27 11.82 -7.87
N ALA A 44 6.18 13.14 -7.71
CA ALA A 44 5.91 13.78 -6.42
C ALA A 44 4.52 13.41 -5.89
N LEU A 45 3.50 13.40 -6.75
CA LEU A 45 2.13 13.00 -6.40
C LEU A 45 2.07 11.54 -5.96
N GLU A 46 2.69 10.65 -6.72
CA GLU A 46 2.72 9.22 -6.46
C GLU A 46 3.47 8.89 -5.16
N LEU A 47 4.61 9.55 -4.92
CA LEU A 47 5.36 9.39 -3.67
C LEU A 47 4.57 9.88 -2.44
N ALA A 48 3.93 11.05 -2.54
CA ALA A 48 3.10 11.58 -1.45
C ALA A 48 1.92 10.65 -1.16
N THR A 49 1.19 10.24 -2.21
CA THR A 49 0.03 9.34 -2.08
C THR A 49 0.44 7.98 -1.49
N LEU A 50 1.53 7.38 -1.96
CA LEU A 50 2.02 6.10 -1.44
C LEU A 50 2.44 6.22 0.04
N SER A 51 3.02 7.35 0.42
CA SER A 51 3.41 7.62 1.81
C SER A 51 2.20 7.70 2.73
N ASP A 52 1.17 8.46 2.33
CA ASP A 52 -0.07 8.61 3.07
C ASP A 52 -0.80 7.25 3.21
N ASN A 53 -0.92 6.51 2.11
CA ASN A 53 -1.51 5.17 2.12
C ASN A 53 -0.75 4.21 3.05
N GLY A 54 0.59 4.33 3.12
CA GLY A 54 1.42 3.51 4.00
C GLY A 54 1.15 3.77 5.49
N VAL A 55 0.97 5.04 5.86
CA VAL A 55 0.61 5.43 7.24
C VAL A 55 -0.77 4.89 7.59
N ASP A 56 -1.76 5.13 6.73
CA ASP A 56 -3.14 4.70 6.96
C ASP A 56 -3.27 3.18 7.05
N ALA A 57 -2.58 2.46 6.17
CA ALA A 57 -2.51 1.00 6.21
C ALA A 57 -1.87 0.51 7.51
N GLY A 58 -0.76 1.13 7.94
CA GLY A 58 -0.09 0.78 9.18
C GLY A 58 -0.99 0.93 10.41
N LEU A 59 -1.72 2.04 10.49
CA LEU A 59 -2.70 2.29 11.56
C LEU A 59 -3.85 1.29 11.52
N THR A 60 -4.38 1.01 10.33
CA THR A 60 -5.44 0.01 10.13
C THR A 60 -4.99 -1.38 10.54
N PHE A 61 -3.72 -1.74 10.28
CA PHE A 61 -3.22 -3.09 10.55
C PHE A 61 -2.70 -3.31 11.96
N ALA A 62 -2.43 -2.24 12.72
CA ALA A 62 -1.91 -2.32 14.08
C ALA A 62 -2.77 -3.21 15.00
N GLU A 63 -4.10 -3.19 14.82
CA GLU A 63 -5.03 -4.02 15.61
C GLU A 63 -4.84 -5.53 15.41
N PHE A 64 -4.24 -5.97 14.29
CA PHE A 64 -3.99 -7.38 14.00
C PHE A 64 -2.62 -7.87 14.49
N LEU A 65 -1.77 -6.96 14.97
CA LEU A 65 -0.39 -7.23 15.40
C LEU A 65 -0.25 -7.45 16.91
N GLU A 66 -1.34 -7.29 17.66
CA GLU A 66 -1.50 -7.72 19.06
C GLU A 66 -1.97 -9.19 19.15
#